data_AF-A0A9W5Z240-F1
#
_entry.id   AF-A0A9W5Z240-F1
#
_cell.length_a   1.000
_cell.length_b   1.000
_cell.length_c   1.000
_cell.angle_alpha   90.00
_cell.angle_beta   90.00
_cell.angle_gamma   90.00
#
_symmetry.space_group_name_H-M   'P 1'
#
loop_
_entity.id
_entity.type
_entity.pdbx_description
1 polymer ?
#
loop_
_entity_poly.entity_id
_entity_poly.type
_entity_poly.pdbx_seq_one_letter_code
_entity_poly.pdbx_strand_id
1 'polypeptide(L)'
;MNTDLRKFLFEMFCYFFALARFSLGPRLLIAQADRIFTSPSVIQHLQHGYIMGTSQLSFIAIYRISRLSQDLQSCASADASVARQELMLLDQELSTYQSPHTLDPGIDQEHLIDAITSNLYSLACRIYIRTLLTPRELADNTAKSLVEEFINNLLHLPPNSPSHNILCWPLVVAGLSAKHSAHQRIIAAKLNNIHEEWNSAVFSKSAEFLRETWRKDRMRRRLSSASASSGYEYTSSMDGLACQQCPVILA
;
A
#
# COMPACT_ATOMS: atom_id res chain seq x y z
N MET A 1 -2.90 -7.76 33.96
CA MET A 1 -2.32 -7.71 32.60
C MET A 1 -2.28 -6.24 32.18
N ASN A 2 -1.13 -5.70 31.77
CA ASN A 2 -0.95 -4.27 31.49
C ASN A 2 -1.78 -3.83 30.25
N THR A 3 -2.61 -2.80 30.40
CA THR A 3 -3.51 -2.28 29.35
C THR A 3 -2.75 -1.79 28.12
N ASP A 4 -1.56 -1.23 28.33
CA ASP A 4 -0.75 -0.66 27.25
C ASP A 4 -0.11 -1.75 26.40
N LEU A 5 0.39 -2.81 27.05
CA LEU A 5 0.88 -4.01 26.37
C LEU A 5 -0.23 -4.67 25.53
N ARG A 6 -1.47 -4.70 26.02
CA ARG A 6 -2.61 -5.24 25.26
C ARG A 6 -2.89 -4.42 24.00
N LYS A 7 -2.87 -3.08 24.10
CA LYS A 7 -3.04 -2.18 22.95
C LYS A 7 -1.94 -2.36 21.92
N PHE A 8 -0.68 -2.39 22.36
CA PHE A 8 0.48 -2.64 21.50
C PHE A 8 0.39 -3.99 20.76
N LEU A 9 0.11 -5.09 21.47
CA LEU A 9 -0.03 -6.41 20.85
C LEU A 9 -1.18 -6.46 19.85
N PHE A 10 -2.28 -5.76 20.15
CA PHE A 10 -3.42 -5.68 19.27
C PHE A 10 -3.11 -4.89 17.98
N GLU A 11 -2.39 -3.78 18.09
CA GLU A 11 -1.93 -3.01 16.93
C GLU A 11 -0.94 -3.81 16.07
N MET A 12 0.00 -4.55 16.68
CA MET A 12 0.86 -5.50 15.98
C MET A 12 0.05 -6.56 15.23
N PHE A 13 -0.96 -7.14 15.88
CA PHE A 13 -1.85 -8.09 15.24
C PHE A 13 -2.54 -7.47 14.03
N CYS A 14 -3.14 -6.29 14.17
CA CYS A 14 -3.78 -5.59 13.06
C CYS A 14 -2.83 -5.31 11.90
N TYR A 15 -1.60 -4.86 12.20
CA TYR A 15 -0.57 -4.59 11.21
C TYR A 15 -0.17 -5.84 10.42
N PHE A 16 0.33 -6.87 11.11
CA PHE A 16 0.79 -8.09 10.45
C PHE A 16 -0.36 -8.80 9.73
N PHE A 17 -1.55 -8.78 10.32
CA PHE A 17 -2.70 -9.43 9.71
C PHE A 17 -3.15 -8.72 8.43
N ALA A 18 -3.24 -7.39 8.44
CA ALA A 18 -3.58 -6.62 7.24
C ALA A 18 -2.58 -6.86 6.11
N LEU A 19 -1.28 -6.85 6.44
CA LEU A 19 -0.23 -7.19 5.50
C LEU A 19 -0.35 -8.64 5.01
N ALA A 20 -0.68 -9.59 5.89
CA ALA A 20 -0.72 -11.02 5.55
C ALA A 20 -1.87 -11.29 4.61
N ARG A 21 -3.01 -10.65 4.87
CA ARG A 21 -4.17 -10.66 4.00
C ARG A 21 -3.85 -10.09 2.62
N PHE A 22 -3.11 -8.99 2.56
CA PHE A 22 -2.65 -8.39 1.30
C PHE A 22 -1.72 -9.34 0.53
N SER A 23 -0.74 -9.94 1.21
CA SER A 23 0.32 -10.74 0.58
C SER A 23 -0.16 -12.14 0.16
N LEU A 24 -1.00 -12.78 0.97
CA LEU A 24 -1.48 -14.15 0.77
C LEU A 24 -2.84 -14.24 0.10
N GLY A 25 -3.60 -13.13 0.08
CA GLY A 25 -4.92 -13.06 -0.52
C GLY A 25 -5.85 -14.16 0.00
N PRO A 26 -6.51 -14.95 -0.88
CA PRO A 26 -7.51 -15.94 -0.48
C PRO A 26 -6.91 -17.18 0.18
N ARG A 27 -5.58 -17.35 0.14
CA ARG A 27 -4.90 -18.46 0.81
C ARG A 27 -4.92 -18.33 2.34
N LEU A 28 -5.19 -17.13 2.85
CA LEU A 28 -5.38 -16.90 4.28
C LEU A 28 -6.84 -17.20 4.67
N LEU A 29 -7.11 -18.46 5.05
CA LEU A 29 -8.44 -18.95 5.44
C LEU A 29 -8.84 -18.47 6.84
N ILE A 30 -9.31 -17.22 6.99
CA ILE A 30 -9.68 -16.69 8.31
C ILE A 30 -10.94 -15.82 8.23
N ALA A 31 -12.10 -16.45 8.08
CA ALA A 31 -13.41 -15.77 8.14
C ALA A 31 -13.70 -15.11 9.51
N GLN A 32 -12.99 -15.52 10.58
CA GLN A 32 -13.18 -14.96 11.92
C GLN A 32 -12.53 -13.58 12.10
N ALA A 33 -11.50 -13.25 11.31
CA ALA A 33 -10.80 -11.98 11.45
C ALA A 33 -11.63 -10.79 10.96
N ASP A 34 -12.53 -11.01 9.99
CA ASP A 34 -13.47 -9.98 9.54
C ASP A 34 -14.25 -9.35 10.70
N ARG A 35 -14.66 -10.17 11.67
CA ARG A 35 -15.40 -9.71 12.86
C ARG A 35 -14.56 -8.82 13.78
N ILE A 36 -13.25 -8.99 13.78
CA ILE A 36 -12.32 -8.18 14.59
C ILE A 36 -12.18 -6.81 13.94
N PHE A 37 -11.92 -6.74 12.63
CA PHE A 37 -11.72 -5.47 11.90
C PHE A 37 -12.99 -4.66 11.70
N THR A 38 -14.17 -5.27 11.85
CA THR A 38 -15.47 -4.60 11.75
C THR A 38 -16.07 -4.24 13.11
N SER A 39 -15.44 -4.63 14.23
CA SER A 39 -15.94 -4.35 15.56
C SER A 39 -15.72 -2.87 15.95
N PRO A 40 -16.78 -2.11 16.33
CA PRO A 40 -16.62 -0.71 16.75
C PRO A 40 -15.71 -0.55 17.98
N SER A 41 -15.73 -1.54 18.88
CA SER A 41 -14.86 -1.55 20.06
C SER A 41 -13.40 -1.62 19.65
N VAL A 42 -13.06 -2.36 18.59
CA VAL A 42 -11.68 -2.48 18.07
C VAL A 42 -11.19 -1.16 17.51
N ILE A 43 -12.04 -0.44 16.77
CA ILE A 43 -11.70 0.87 16.19
C ILE A 43 -11.37 1.88 17.31
N GLN A 44 -12.15 1.88 18.40
CA GLN A 44 -11.89 2.73 19.57
C GLN A 44 -10.58 2.37 20.30
N HIS A 45 -10.24 1.08 20.37
CA HIS A 45 -8.99 0.64 21.01
C HIS A 45 -7.75 1.04 20.22
N LEU A 46 -7.87 1.19 18.89
CA LEU A 46 -6.78 1.57 18.03
C LEU A 46 -6.42 3.06 18.16
N GLN A 47 -7.35 3.96 18.51
CA GLN A 47 -7.18 5.44 18.52
C GLN A 47 -6.03 6.01 19.40
N HIS A 48 -5.29 5.18 20.14
CA HIS A 48 -4.21 5.59 21.04
C HIS A 48 -2.94 4.74 20.86
N GLY A 49 -2.74 4.15 19.68
CA GLY A 49 -1.74 3.10 19.50
C GLY A 49 -0.29 3.60 19.62
N TYR A 50 0.57 2.63 19.89
CA TYR A 50 1.95 2.79 20.33
C TYR A 50 2.96 2.54 19.20
N ILE A 51 2.51 2.11 18.01
CA ILE A 51 3.39 1.71 16.89
C ILE A 51 3.33 2.71 15.74
N MET A 52 2.15 3.25 15.44
CA MET A 52 1.94 4.11 14.27
C MET A 52 1.34 5.49 14.55
N GLY A 53 1.27 5.89 15.83
CA GLY A 53 0.79 7.21 16.22
C GLY A 53 -0.62 7.49 15.69
N THR A 54 -0.77 8.42 14.75
CA THR A 54 -2.07 8.76 14.14
C THR A 54 -2.47 7.89 12.95
N SER A 55 -1.61 6.95 12.52
CA SER A 55 -1.80 6.19 11.27
C SER A 55 -2.61 4.90 11.41
N GLN A 56 -3.14 4.54 12.60
CA GLN A 56 -3.76 3.21 12.81
C GLN A 56 -4.94 2.90 11.88
N LEU A 57 -5.71 3.91 11.49
CA LEU A 57 -6.84 3.74 10.57
C LEU A 57 -6.37 3.20 9.21
N SER A 58 -5.11 3.42 8.85
CA SER A 58 -4.51 2.87 7.64
C SER A 58 -4.50 1.35 7.63
N PHE A 59 -4.35 0.66 8.77
CA PHE A 59 -4.40 -0.81 8.81
C PHE A 59 -5.78 -1.36 8.51
N ILE A 60 -6.80 -0.71 9.07
CA ILE A 60 -8.19 -1.04 8.77
C ILE A 60 -8.45 -0.79 7.28
N ALA A 61 -7.93 0.30 6.72
CA ALA A 61 -8.04 0.58 5.30
C ALA A 61 -7.35 -0.51 4.44
N ILE A 62 -6.10 -0.89 4.74
CA ILE A 62 -5.38 -1.97 4.03
C ILE A 62 -6.18 -3.27 4.06
N TYR A 63 -6.71 -3.62 5.23
CA TYR A 63 -7.55 -4.80 5.40
C TYR A 63 -8.81 -4.74 4.54
N ARG A 64 -9.58 -3.65 4.64
CA ARG A 64 -10.82 -3.43 3.88
C ARG A 64 -10.56 -3.48 2.38
N ILE A 65 -9.52 -2.80 1.90
CA ILE A 65 -9.15 -2.81 0.48
C ILE A 65 -8.79 -4.23 0.03
N SER A 66 -8.02 -4.96 0.83
CA SER A 66 -7.63 -6.35 0.52
C SER A 66 -8.84 -7.28 0.45
N ARG A 67 -9.81 -7.14 1.37
CA ARG A 67 -11.09 -7.87 1.31
C ARG A 67 -11.89 -7.52 0.06
N LEU A 68 -12.14 -6.23 -0.16
CA LEU A 68 -12.92 -5.71 -1.28
C LEU A 68 -12.30 -6.05 -2.63
N SER A 69 -10.97 -6.15 -2.71
CA SER A 69 -10.28 -6.57 -3.94
C SER A 69 -10.69 -7.98 -4.39
N GLN A 70 -11.10 -8.85 -3.47
CA GLN A 70 -11.57 -10.20 -3.79
C GLN A 70 -13.02 -10.19 -4.22
N ASP A 71 -13.85 -9.41 -3.55
CA ASP A 71 -15.26 -9.23 -3.93
C ASP A 71 -15.35 -8.64 -5.34
N LEU A 72 -14.40 -7.76 -5.72
CA LEU A 72 -14.25 -7.22 -7.07
C LEU A 72 -13.91 -8.30 -8.13
N GLN A 73 -13.31 -9.42 -7.72
CA GLN A 73 -13.00 -10.57 -8.58
C GLN A 73 -14.13 -11.61 -8.59
N SER A 74 -15.20 -11.41 -7.81
CA SER A 74 -16.34 -12.32 -7.78
C SER A 74 -17.01 -12.39 -9.15
N CYS A 75 -17.45 -13.59 -9.54
CA CYS A 75 -18.26 -13.78 -10.75
C CYS A 75 -19.65 -13.13 -10.65
N ALA A 76 -20.11 -12.83 -9.42
CA ALA A 76 -21.38 -12.15 -9.21
C ALA A 76 -21.23 -10.64 -9.47
N SER A 77 -21.93 -10.13 -10.49
CA SER A 77 -21.85 -8.72 -10.90
C SER A 77 -22.31 -7.75 -9.82
N ALA A 78 -23.26 -8.15 -8.96
CA ALA A 78 -23.76 -7.33 -7.86
C ALA A 78 -22.67 -7.10 -6.78
N ASP A 79 -21.99 -8.15 -6.36
CA ASP A 79 -20.92 -8.09 -5.35
C ASP A 79 -19.75 -7.23 -5.84
N ALA A 80 -19.35 -7.41 -7.10
CA ALA A 80 -18.31 -6.61 -7.71
C ALA A 80 -18.68 -5.12 -7.81
N SER A 81 -19.96 -4.80 -8.07
CA SER A 81 -20.45 -3.42 -8.10
C SER A 81 -20.45 -2.77 -6.72
N VAL A 82 -20.92 -3.49 -5.69
CA VAL A 82 -20.92 -3.02 -4.30
C VAL A 82 -19.47 -2.80 -3.83
N ALA A 83 -18.58 -3.75 -4.10
CA ALA A 83 -17.18 -3.63 -3.74
C ALA A 83 -16.51 -2.42 -4.40
N ARG A 84 -16.85 -2.15 -5.67
CA ARG A 84 -16.37 -0.96 -6.39
C ARG A 84 -16.80 0.33 -5.70
N GLN A 85 -18.07 0.42 -5.31
CA GLN A 85 -18.62 1.60 -4.64
C GLN A 85 -17.97 1.83 -3.26
N GLU A 86 -17.81 0.76 -2.47
CA GLU A 86 -17.13 0.85 -1.17
C GLU A 86 -15.67 1.29 -1.31
N LEU A 87 -14.95 0.81 -2.33
CA LEU A 87 -13.58 1.25 -2.62
C LEU A 87 -13.52 2.75 -2.97
N MET A 88 -14.49 3.26 -3.74
CA MET A 88 -14.54 4.68 -4.08
C MET A 88 -14.83 5.57 -2.86
N LEU A 89 -15.74 5.14 -1.98
CA LEU A 89 -16.02 5.85 -0.72
C LEU A 89 -14.78 5.85 0.19
N LEU A 90 -14.09 4.72 0.30
CA LEU A 90 -12.88 4.62 1.09
C LEU A 90 -11.74 5.51 0.55
N ASP A 91 -11.59 5.62 -0.77
CA ASP A 91 -10.62 6.56 -1.38
C ASP A 91 -10.95 8.02 -1.03
N GLN A 92 -12.24 8.38 -1.02
CA GLN A 92 -12.68 9.71 -0.63
C GLN A 92 -12.40 9.99 0.84
N GLU A 93 -12.76 9.07 1.74
CA GLU A 93 -12.44 9.14 3.18
C GLU A 93 -10.94 9.36 3.38
N LEU A 94 -10.10 8.53 2.76
CA LEU A 94 -8.64 8.63 2.88
C LEU A 94 -8.07 9.97 2.38
N SER A 95 -8.70 10.60 1.37
CA SER A 95 -8.29 11.92 0.90
C SER A 95 -8.58 13.02 1.93
N THR A 96 -9.67 12.90 2.70
CA THR A 96 -10.04 13.91 3.71
C THR A 96 -9.15 13.91 4.94
N TYR A 97 -8.52 12.76 5.23
CA TYR A 97 -7.59 12.62 6.36
C TYR A 97 -6.15 13.02 6.03
N GLN A 98 -5.85 13.41 4.79
CA GLN A 98 -4.51 13.88 4.44
C GLN A 98 -4.25 15.23 5.11
N SER A 99 -3.35 15.23 6.09
CA SER A 99 -2.96 16.46 6.77
C SER A 99 -1.98 17.24 5.87
N PRO A 100 -2.22 18.53 5.60
CA PRO A 100 -1.22 19.36 4.95
C PRO A 100 0.04 19.42 5.83
N HIS A 101 1.21 19.32 5.21
CA HIS A 101 2.49 19.56 5.87
C HIS A 101 2.63 21.05 6.20
N THR A 102 1.86 21.54 7.16
CA THR A 102 2.19 22.82 7.78
C THR A 102 3.39 22.57 8.68
N LEU A 103 4.57 22.89 8.15
CA LEU A 103 5.82 23.09 8.88
C LEU A 103 5.63 24.30 9.82
N ASP A 104 4.79 24.15 10.84
CA ASP A 104 4.76 25.09 11.95
C ASP A 104 6.02 24.82 12.79
N PRO A 105 6.92 25.81 12.99
CA PRO A 105 8.15 25.63 13.75
C PRO A 105 7.94 25.23 15.22
N GLY A 106 6.69 25.20 15.72
CA GLY A 106 6.34 24.69 17.05
C GLY A 106 5.92 23.22 17.13
N ILE A 107 5.83 22.49 16.01
CA ILE A 107 5.38 21.08 16.03
C ILE A 107 6.53 20.16 16.46
N ASP A 108 6.24 19.27 17.40
CA ASP A 108 7.15 18.22 17.85
C ASP A 108 7.58 17.31 16.68
N GLN A 109 8.87 16.96 16.64
CA GLN A 109 9.44 16.12 15.61
C GLN A 109 8.74 14.75 15.53
N GLU A 110 8.28 14.20 16.66
CA GLU A 110 7.52 12.96 16.71
C GLU A 110 6.17 13.09 15.98
N HIS A 111 5.43 14.18 16.23
CA HIS A 111 4.18 14.48 15.53
C HIS A 111 4.35 14.67 14.02
N LEU A 112 5.45 15.30 13.60
CA LEU A 112 5.77 15.44 12.17
C LEU A 112 6.03 14.08 11.53
N ILE A 113 6.81 13.22 12.17
CA ILE A 113 7.10 11.87 11.68
C ILE A 113 5.81 11.04 11.56
N ASP A 114 4.94 11.11 12.56
CA ASP A 114 3.63 10.44 12.54
C ASP A 114 2.76 10.95 11.40
N ALA A 115 2.68 12.26 11.19
CA ALA A 115 1.90 12.86 10.12
C ALA A 115 2.41 12.42 8.73
N ILE A 116 3.73 12.45 8.51
CA ILE A 116 4.34 11.99 7.25
C ILE A 116 4.06 10.51 7.04
N THR A 117 4.23 9.68 8.08
CA THR A 117 3.99 8.23 8.00
C THR A 117 2.53 7.94 7.66
N SER A 118 1.59 8.61 8.33
CA SER A 118 0.16 8.51 8.08
C SER A 118 -0.19 8.89 6.64
N ASN A 119 0.37 10.00 6.14
CA ASN A 119 0.17 10.43 4.77
C ASN A 119 0.73 9.42 3.76
N LEU A 120 1.91 8.85 4.00
CA LEU A 120 2.49 7.81 3.14
C LEU A 120 1.58 6.58 3.06
N TYR A 121 1.03 6.13 4.19
CA TYR A 121 0.10 5.00 4.22
C TYR A 121 -1.23 5.32 3.54
N SER A 122 -1.80 6.50 3.78
CA SER A 122 -3.02 6.96 3.11
C SER A 122 -2.82 7.01 1.59
N LEU A 123 -1.73 7.63 1.12
CA LEU A 123 -1.38 7.68 -0.30
C LEU A 123 -1.20 6.29 -0.90
N ALA A 124 -0.51 5.38 -0.22
CA ALA A 124 -0.37 4.00 -0.69
C ALA A 124 -1.72 3.27 -0.81
N CYS A 125 -2.61 3.40 0.19
CA CYS A 125 -3.97 2.86 0.13
C CYS A 125 -4.73 3.39 -1.09
N ARG A 126 -4.69 4.71 -1.32
CA ARG A 126 -5.35 5.36 -2.46
C ARG A 126 -4.78 4.91 -3.79
N ILE A 127 -3.45 4.83 -3.91
CA ILE A 127 -2.76 4.27 -5.09
C ILE A 127 -3.24 2.84 -5.36
N TYR A 128 -3.35 2.01 -4.32
CA TYR A 128 -3.80 0.63 -4.47
C TYR A 128 -5.25 0.57 -4.94
N ILE A 129 -6.16 1.34 -4.33
CA ILE A 129 -7.56 1.45 -4.76
C ILE A 129 -7.65 1.86 -6.23
N ARG A 130 -6.92 2.90 -6.66
CA ARG A 130 -6.93 3.36 -8.05
C ARG A 130 -6.43 2.30 -9.02
N THR A 131 -5.47 1.49 -8.60
CA THR A 131 -4.97 0.35 -9.38
C THR A 131 -6.01 -0.77 -9.52
N LEU A 132 -6.84 -1.00 -8.49
CA LEU A 132 -7.94 -1.96 -8.54
C LEU A 132 -9.11 -1.47 -9.41
N LEU A 133 -9.41 -0.18 -9.38
CA LEU A 133 -10.55 0.42 -10.06
C LEU A 133 -10.30 0.73 -11.54
N THR A 134 -9.05 0.99 -11.92
CA THR A 134 -8.71 1.39 -13.29
C THR A 134 -8.16 0.19 -14.06
N PRO A 135 -8.72 -0.14 -15.24
CA PRO A 135 -8.10 -1.08 -16.16
C PRO A 135 -6.66 -0.64 -16.47
N ARG A 136 -5.69 -1.57 -16.40
CA ARG A 136 -4.25 -1.30 -16.57
C ARG A 136 -3.88 -0.56 -17.86
N GLU A 137 -4.76 -0.63 -18.86
CA GLU A 137 -4.62 -0.06 -20.19
C GLU A 137 -5.03 1.42 -20.26
N LEU A 138 -5.86 1.91 -19.33
CA LEU A 138 -6.08 3.34 -19.16
C LEU A 138 -4.98 3.92 -18.26
N ALA A 139 -4.18 4.82 -18.83
CA ALA A 139 -3.26 5.61 -18.04
C ALA A 139 -4.05 6.56 -17.12
N ASP A 140 -4.32 6.14 -15.89
CA ASP A 140 -4.92 7.02 -14.89
C ASP A 140 -3.90 8.08 -14.46
N ASN A 141 -4.15 9.33 -14.85
CA ASN A 141 -3.38 10.49 -14.43
C ASN A 141 -3.43 10.68 -12.90
N THR A 142 -4.50 10.19 -12.25
CA THR A 142 -4.68 10.26 -10.79
C THR A 142 -3.70 9.36 -10.05
N ALA A 143 -3.55 8.09 -10.48
CA ALA A 143 -2.55 7.20 -9.89
C ALA A 143 -1.12 7.76 -10.02
N LYS A 144 -0.82 8.42 -11.15
CA LYS A 144 0.46 9.09 -11.36
C LYS A 144 0.66 10.26 -10.38
N SER A 145 -0.32 11.15 -10.23
CA SER A 145 -0.21 12.29 -9.31
C SER A 145 -0.09 11.84 -7.86
N LEU A 146 -0.80 10.77 -7.46
CA LEU A 146 -0.68 10.18 -6.13
C LEU A 146 0.73 9.61 -5.88
N VAL A 147 1.36 8.97 -6.87
CA VAL A 147 2.76 8.52 -6.73
C VAL A 147 3.72 9.71 -6.62
N GLU A 148 3.50 10.78 -7.38
CA GLU A 148 4.32 12.02 -7.27
C GLU A 148 4.20 12.61 -5.85
N GLU A 149 2.98 12.72 -5.33
CA GLU A 149 2.72 13.19 -3.97
C GLU A 149 3.35 12.28 -2.91
N PHE A 150 3.28 10.95 -3.11
CA PHE A 150 3.92 9.96 -2.25
C PHE A 150 5.44 10.15 -2.18
N ILE A 151 6.09 10.36 -3.34
CA ILE A 151 7.53 10.62 -3.40
C ILE A 151 7.87 11.92 -2.67
N ASN A 152 7.09 12.99 -2.87
CA ASN A 152 7.31 14.25 -2.18
C ASN A 152 7.22 14.08 -0.66
N ASN A 153 6.21 13.36 -0.16
CA ASN A 153 6.09 13.03 1.26
C ASN A 153 7.30 12.24 1.78
N LEU A 154 7.74 11.24 1.01
CA LEU A 154 8.83 10.35 1.41
C LEU A 154 10.16 11.09 1.60
N LEU A 155 10.40 12.14 0.81
CA LEU A 155 11.61 12.96 0.89
C LEU A 155 11.68 13.81 2.16
N HIS A 156 10.55 14.11 2.80
CA HIS A 156 10.49 14.87 4.05
C HIS A 156 10.69 14.00 5.29
N LEU A 157 10.67 12.66 5.15
CA LEU A 157 10.87 11.76 6.28
C LEU A 157 12.34 11.78 6.74
N PRO A 158 12.62 12.10 8.02
CA PRO A 158 13.98 12.15 8.54
C PRO A 158 14.75 10.83 8.38
N PRO A 159 16.07 10.86 8.10
CA PRO A 159 16.86 9.67 7.81
C PRO A 159 16.98 8.67 8.98
N ASN A 160 16.82 9.14 10.22
CA ASN A 160 16.89 8.31 11.42
C ASN A 160 15.49 8.04 12.02
N SER A 161 14.42 8.21 11.23
CA SER A 161 13.06 8.01 11.71
C SER A 161 12.80 6.53 12.04
N PRO A 162 12.25 6.20 13.22
CA PRO A 162 11.89 4.83 13.55
C PRO A 162 10.84 4.27 12.59
N SER A 163 10.00 5.10 11.98
CA SER A 163 8.96 4.69 11.02
C SER A 163 9.51 3.96 9.79
N HIS A 164 10.81 4.04 9.51
CA HIS A 164 11.43 3.26 8.44
C HIS A 164 11.16 1.76 8.54
N ASN A 165 11.03 1.22 9.76
CA ASN A 165 10.78 -0.20 10.01
C ASN A 165 9.43 -0.73 9.49
N ILE A 166 8.47 0.16 9.23
CA ILE A 166 7.11 -0.19 8.78
C ILE A 166 6.85 0.20 7.32
N LEU A 167 7.70 1.00 6.69
CA LEU A 167 7.45 1.55 5.34
C LEU A 167 7.56 0.55 4.18
N CYS A 168 7.86 -0.72 4.42
CA CYS A 168 7.99 -1.70 3.33
C CYS A 168 6.73 -1.74 2.46
N TRP A 169 5.55 -1.93 3.07
CA TRP A 169 4.28 -2.01 2.34
C TRP A 169 3.98 -0.76 1.50
N PRO A 170 3.97 0.47 2.06
CA PRO A 170 3.66 1.65 1.26
C PRO A 170 4.67 1.88 0.12
N LEU A 171 5.96 1.59 0.35
CA LEU A 171 7.00 1.67 -0.69
C LEU A 171 6.73 0.69 -1.84
N VAL A 172 6.32 -0.54 -1.53
CA VAL A 172 6.04 -1.54 -2.55
C VAL A 172 4.79 -1.18 -3.36
N VAL A 173 3.72 -0.74 -2.70
CA VAL A 173 2.48 -0.33 -3.38
C VAL A 173 2.71 0.87 -4.31
N ALA A 174 3.38 1.92 -3.83
CA ALA A 174 3.77 3.05 -4.66
C ALA A 174 4.70 2.61 -5.80
N GLY A 175 5.63 1.69 -5.52
CA GLY A 175 6.58 1.15 -6.47
C GLY A 175 5.92 0.39 -7.62
N LEU A 176 4.91 -0.43 -7.33
CA LEU A 176 4.13 -1.16 -8.35
C LEU A 176 3.41 -0.20 -9.31
N SER A 177 3.03 0.98 -8.83
CA SER A 177 2.34 2.01 -9.63
C SER A 177 3.29 3.04 -10.26
N ALA A 178 4.57 3.04 -9.88
CA ALA A 178 5.56 3.99 -10.37
C ALA A 178 5.95 3.71 -11.83
N LYS A 179 5.52 4.58 -12.75
CA LYS A 179 5.86 4.49 -14.19
C LYS A 179 7.16 5.20 -14.57
N HIS A 180 7.56 6.21 -13.79
CA HIS A 180 8.75 7.03 -14.04
C HIS A 180 10.01 6.42 -13.43
N SER A 181 11.09 6.36 -14.20
CA SER A 181 12.36 5.77 -13.74
C SER A 181 12.98 6.50 -12.54
N ALA A 182 12.72 7.81 -12.40
CA ALA A 182 13.14 8.58 -11.23
C ALA A 182 12.46 8.10 -9.95
N HIS A 183 11.14 7.96 -9.94
CA HIS A 183 10.39 7.46 -8.78
C HIS A 183 10.78 6.02 -8.43
N GLN A 184 10.93 5.16 -9.45
CA GLN A 184 11.43 3.79 -9.28
C GLN A 184 12.79 3.75 -8.57
N ARG A 185 13.73 4.62 -8.97
CA ARG A 185 15.05 4.73 -8.34
C ARG A 185 14.96 5.20 -6.90
N ILE A 186 14.15 6.22 -6.62
CA ILE A 186 13.96 6.75 -5.25
C ILE A 186 13.43 5.65 -4.32
N ILE A 187 12.38 4.93 -4.74
CA ILE A 187 11.77 3.85 -3.95
C ILE A 187 12.77 2.71 -3.71
N ALA A 188 13.45 2.25 -4.76
CA ALA A 188 14.42 1.16 -4.62
C ALA A 188 15.63 1.57 -3.75
N ALA A 189 16.10 2.81 -3.85
CA ALA A 189 17.15 3.33 -2.99
C ALA A 189 16.70 3.40 -1.53
N LYS A 190 15.47 3.86 -1.27
CA LYS A 190 14.92 3.91 0.08
C LYS A 190 14.83 2.51 0.70
N LEU A 191 14.32 1.52 -0.03
CA LEU A 191 14.26 0.12 0.43
C LEU A 191 15.67 -0.43 0.76
N ASN A 192 16.65 -0.20 -0.11
CA ASN A 192 18.03 -0.62 0.15
C ASN A 192 18.61 0.07 1.40
N ASN A 193 18.44 1.38 1.54
CA ASN A 193 18.98 2.11 2.69
C ASN A 193 18.40 1.62 4.01
N ILE A 194 17.09 1.33 4.05
CA ILE A 194 16.45 0.75 5.23
C ILE A 194 16.99 -0.66 5.50
N HIS A 195 17.26 -1.46 4.46
CA HIS A 195 17.91 -2.76 4.62
C HIS A 195 19.30 -2.64 5.26
N GLU A 196 20.15 -1.72 4.80
CA GLU A 196 21.49 -1.52 5.36
C GLU A 196 21.44 -1.11 6.83
N GLU A 197 20.47 -0.28 7.23
CA GLU A 197 20.33 0.18 8.61
C GLU A 197 19.72 -0.88 9.54
N TRP A 198 18.69 -1.60 9.08
CA TRP A 198 17.90 -2.50 9.93
C TRP A 198 18.22 -3.99 9.72
N ASN A 199 19.05 -4.34 8.75
CA ASN A 199 19.42 -5.69 8.35
C ASN A 199 18.23 -6.65 8.13
N SER A 200 17.09 -6.10 7.68
CA SER A 200 15.88 -6.89 7.42
C SER A 200 15.80 -7.26 5.95
N ALA A 201 15.79 -8.57 5.66
CA ALA A 201 15.74 -9.10 4.29
C ALA A 201 14.41 -8.79 3.57
N VAL A 202 13.36 -8.40 4.30
CA VAL A 202 12.07 -7.97 3.73
C VAL A 202 12.28 -6.82 2.76
N PHE A 203 13.10 -5.83 3.11
CA PHE A 203 13.31 -4.64 2.29
C PHE A 203 14.13 -4.93 1.03
N SER A 204 15.22 -5.71 1.14
CA SER A 204 16.05 -6.07 -0.02
C SER A 204 15.30 -6.95 -1.02
N LYS A 205 14.60 -7.99 -0.54
CA LYS A 205 13.74 -8.84 -1.39
C LYS A 205 12.62 -8.03 -2.06
N SER A 206 12.03 -7.07 -1.35
CA SER A 206 11.01 -6.18 -1.91
C SER A 206 11.56 -5.27 -3.01
N ALA A 207 12.79 -4.76 -2.84
CA ALA A 207 13.45 -3.96 -3.86
C ALA A 207 13.76 -4.78 -5.13
N GLU A 208 14.23 -6.03 -4.96
CA GLU A 208 14.46 -6.96 -6.07
C GLU A 208 13.16 -7.30 -6.81
N PHE A 209 12.11 -7.63 -6.08
CA PHE A 209 10.78 -7.88 -6.64
C PHE A 209 10.27 -6.71 -7.50
N LEU A 210 10.40 -5.47 -7.02
CA LEU A 210 10.02 -4.29 -7.77
C LEU A 210 10.87 -4.11 -9.04
N ARG A 211 12.20 -4.26 -8.96
CA ARG A 211 13.09 -4.16 -10.12
C ARG A 211 12.72 -5.16 -11.21
N GLU A 212 12.43 -6.39 -10.80
CA GLU A 212 11.99 -7.46 -11.69
C GLU A 212 10.65 -7.14 -12.35
N THR A 213 9.69 -6.65 -11.57
CA THR A 213 8.38 -6.22 -12.08
C THR A 213 8.51 -5.09 -13.10
N TRP A 214 9.30 -4.06 -12.80
CA TRP A 214 9.53 -2.95 -13.74
C TRP A 214 10.26 -3.40 -15.00
N ARG A 215 11.15 -4.40 -14.91
CA ARG A 215 11.84 -4.99 -16.07
C ARG A 215 10.85 -5.71 -16.98
N LYS A 216 9.96 -6.55 -16.43
CA LYS A 216 8.90 -7.24 -17.18
C LYS A 216 7.96 -6.23 -17.86
N ASP A 217 7.58 -5.17 -17.17
CA ASP A 217 6.71 -4.12 -17.71
C ASP A 217 7.35 -3.32 -18.85
N ARG A 218 8.66 -3.06 -18.78
CA ARG A 218 9.41 -2.46 -19.90
C ARG A 218 9.46 -3.39 -21.11
N MET A 219 9.67 -4.70 -20.89
CA MET A 219 9.66 -5.68 -21.98
C MET A 219 8.28 -5.79 -22.64
N ARG A 220 7.20 -5.87 -21.85
CA ARG A 220 5.82 -5.91 -22.36
C ARG A 220 5.51 -4.68 -23.22
N ARG A 221 5.84 -3.48 -22.75
CA ARG A 221 5.64 -2.23 -23.53
C ARG A 221 6.40 -2.22 -24.85
N ARG A 222 7.64 -2.72 -24.87
CA ARG A 222 8.45 -2.82 -26.11
C ARG A 222 7.83 -3.80 -27.11
N LEU A 223 7.35 -4.95 -26.63
CA LEU A 223 6.68 -5.95 -27.46
C LEU A 223 5.36 -5.39 -28.04
N SER A 224 4.55 -4.71 -27.22
CA SER A 224 3.31 -4.07 -27.69
C SER A 224 3.56 -2.95 -28.70
N SER A 225 4.62 -2.15 -28.55
CA SER A 225 4.99 -1.15 -29.54
C SER A 225 5.51 -1.76 -30.85
N ALA A 226 6.15 -2.93 -30.79
CA ALA A 226 6.60 -3.65 -31.98
C ALA A 226 5.44 -4.37 -32.70
N SER A 227 4.49 -4.95 -31.96
CA SER A 227 3.30 -5.58 -32.55
C SER A 227 2.30 -4.58 -33.13
N ALA A 228 2.20 -3.38 -32.54
CA ALA A 228 1.42 -2.28 -33.13
C ALA A 228 1.96 -1.85 -34.51
N SER A 229 3.27 -2.03 -34.76
CA SER A 229 3.86 -1.83 -36.09
C SER A 229 3.71 -3.03 -37.04
N SER A 230 3.27 -4.20 -36.55
CA SER A 230 3.17 -5.43 -37.35
C SER A 230 1.73 -5.98 -37.51
N GLY A 231 0.70 -5.27 -37.06
CA GLY A 231 -0.71 -5.59 -37.35
C GLY A 231 -1.28 -6.87 -36.72
N TYR A 232 -0.59 -7.49 -35.76
CA TYR A 232 -1.10 -8.68 -35.06
C TYR A 232 -1.52 -8.33 -33.63
N GLU A 233 -2.82 -8.41 -33.35
CA GLU A 233 -3.39 -8.29 -32.01
C GLU A 233 -3.04 -9.53 -31.18
N TYR A 234 -2.19 -9.36 -30.17
CA TYR A 234 -1.88 -10.41 -29.20
C TYR A 234 -2.86 -10.28 -28.02
N THR A 235 -3.81 -11.21 -27.93
CA THR A 235 -4.70 -11.36 -26.77
C THR A 235 -3.91 -11.92 -25.59
N SER A 236 -3.31 -11.03 -24.81
CA SER A 236 -2.66 -11.41 -23.55
C SER A 236 -3.71 -11.67 -22.48
N SER A 237 -3.90 -12.95 -22.15
CA SER A 237 -4.67 -13.43 -21.00
C SER A 237 -4.41 -12.59 -19.73
N MET A 238 -5.50 -12.34 -18.99
CA MET A 238 -5.55 -11.56 -17.75
C MET A 238 -4.69 -12.19 -16.65
N ASP A 239 -3.47 -11.70 -16.46
CA ASP A 239 -2.81 -11.73 -15.15
C ASP A 239 -3.29 -10.50 -14.36
N GLY A 240 -4.56 -10.52 -13.97
CA GLY A 240 -5.05 -9.67 -12.90
C GLY A 240 -4.33 -10.08 -11.61
N LEU A 241 -3.76 -9.10 -10.91
CA LEU A 241 -3.18 -9.22 -9.56
C LEU A 241 -1.77 -9.80 -9.45
N ALA A 242 -0.79 -9.08 -10.00
CA ALA A 242 0.60 -9.18 -9.55
C ALA A 242 0.79 -8.89 -8.03
N CYS A 243 -0.24 -8.38 -7.31
CA CYS A 243 -0.21 -8.21 -5.86
C CYS A 243 -0.32 -9.53 -5.07
N GLN A 244 -0.80 -10.63 -5.66
CA GLN A 244 -1.04 -11.90 -4.93
C GLN A 244 0.23 -12.69 -4.54
N GLN A 245 1.43 -12.15 -4.84
CA GLN A 245 2.72 -12.75 -4.47
C GLN A 245 3.72 -11.66 -4.01
N CYS A 246 3.22 -10.66 -3.29
CA CYS A 246 4.06 -9.59 -2.80
C CYS A 246 4.85 -10.05 -1.56
N PRO A 247 6.19 -9.90 -1.50
CA PRO A 247 7.02 -10.44 -0.42
C PRO A 247 6.96 -9.65 0.89
N VAL A 248 6.02 -8.71 1.05
CA VAL A 248 5.99 -7.74 2.16
C VAL A 248 5.95 -8.40 3.55
N ILE A 249 5.60 -9.69 3.65
CA ILE A 249 5.77 -10.50 4.88
C ILE A 249 6.59 -11.78 4.69
N LEU A 250 6.80 -12.25 3.47
CA LEU A 250 7.29 -13.61 3.21
C LEU A 250 8.82 -13.72 3.14
N ALA A 251 9.56 -12.84 3.81
CA ALA A 251 11.02 -12.82 3.73
C ALA A 251 11.69 -13.73 4.77
#